data_AF-A0A9E3SAX5-F1
#
_entry.id   AF-A0A9E3SAX5-F1
#
_cell.length_a   1.000
_cell.length_b   1.000
_cell.length_c   1.000
_cell.angle_alpha   90.00
_cell.angle_beta   90.00
_cell.angle_gamma   90.00
#
_symmetry.space_group_name_H-M   'P 1'
#
loop_
_entity.id
_entity.type
_entity.pdbx_description
1 polymer ?
#
loop_
_entity_poly.entity_id
_entity_poly.type
_entity_poly.pdbx_seq_one_letter_code
_entity_poly.pdbx_strand_id
1 'polypeptide(L)'
;MFQRERSNEALLSRPIPERYRLAGALVKRALALLDKPPGDAERAKTLIEALTEPLDDPTDIETLDDAVERCVDALSADPCCVNALVILGHALVQYGFIDDWNFHARPLRDARKLLERALELDTQNQRALEALIRCEILARRYEPAGDLLNEIKNDDTRAFSHAWGRGLWFALHDNWKLAEEWFGKASKTTEDPERKSWALVYLGDALTRQGHLQLADARMGEGVLTGRPNRLRLHMWSKLKYQRGRYDEAWELNRRSLTFGRFEPGQQWRQQLLVYFRRLSFMPQSKFSLPEEKAKSIDGPFRYVGGDYAITGDVDDRHDNDEEFVPTFRANLFLEGEHLPIVSEIADPDASWEGRAKLTVRVLDPRTFEKMPLQPGERFKPGQYVMTDERSGTVFQVLLMRRHNLHNPYLDLPEDARSVFDFDRQAMQRFENAPWDVRLMLADHGFDPLLGALAACKLCDAFLRFAGGIGIDLETGLAVQGGDWRNEAPQGMDIRKHVVVRAVESGNGRYHLRTWGLCKFLRAELEVRELPIELVEGARALLVDAAEQAARGEIYREGDLVGSPRQPMMLIGGRDSGDDTATREVFELVDVNAGREPVRSGAVRGIQALARMES
;
A
#
# COMPACT_ATOMS: atom_id res chain seq x y z
N MET A 1 0.87 -27.05 15.60
CA MET A 1 2.04 -26.23 15.23
C MET A 1 1.78 -24.73 15.42
N PHE A 2 0.57 -24.21 15.16
CA PHE A 2 0.19 -22.78 15.32
C PHE A 2 0.01 -22.23 16.76
N GLN A 3 -0.07 -23.05 17.81
CA GLN A 3 -0.23 -22.55 19.19
C GLN A 3 1.08 -22.04 19.82
N ARG A 4 2.26 -22.40 19.28
CA ARG A 4 3.56 -21.94 19.79
C ARG A 4 3.89 -20.48 19.43
N GLU A 5 3.23 -19.91 18.42
CA GLU A 5 3.48 -18.53 17.95
C GLU A 5 2.79 -17.44 18.79
N ARG A 6 1.90 -17.82 19.72
CA ARG A 6 1.14 -16.89 20.57
C ARG A 6 1.71 -16.75 21.99
N SER A 7 2.81 -17.41 22.33
CA SER A 7 3.42 -17.27 23.66
C SER A 7 4.07 -15.88 23.80
N ASN A 8 4.13 -15.34 25.02
CA ASN A 8 4.84 -14.08 25.29
C ASN A 8 6.32 -14.15 24.85
N GLU A 9 6.94 -15.32 24.93
CA GLU A 9 8.30 -15.55 24.44
C GLU A 9 8.40 -15.44 22.91
N ALA A 10 7.43 -15.98 22.16
CA ALA A 10 7.39 -15.87 20.70
C ALA A 10 7.08 -14.45 20.23
N LEU A 11 6.29 -13.68 20.99
CA LEU A 11 6.02 -12.27 20.71
C LEU A 11 7.24 -11.38 21.01
N LEU A 12 7.99 -11.68 22.06
CA LEU A 12 9.23 -10.96 22.41
C LEU A 12 10.40 -11.27 21.47
N SER A 13 10.37 -12.41 20.79
CA SER A 13 11.35 -12.76 19.76
C SER A 13 11.04 -12.14 18.40
N ARG A 14 9.87 -11.52 18.22
CA ARG A 14 9.56 -10.79 16.99
C ARG A 14 10.43 -9.53 16.94
N PRO A 15 10.87 -9.10 15.74
CA PRO A 15 11.56 -7.84 15.60
C PRO A 15 10.65 -6.72 16.11
N ILE A 16 11.25 -5.80 16.88
CA ILE A 16 10.56 -4.60 17.35
C ILE A 16 10.02 -3.86 16.11
N PRO A 17 8.73 -3.45 16.11
CA PRO A 17 8.15 -2.67 15.03
C PRO A 17 9.09 -1.52 14.69
N GLU A 18 9.50 -1.44 13.44
CA GLU A 18 10.50 -0.47 12.97
C GLU A 18 10.10 0.96 13.32
N ARG A 19 8.82 1.29 13.22
CA ARG A 19 8.29 2.62 13.54
C ARG A 19 8.49 2.97 15.01
N TYR A 20 8.30 2.01 15.91
CA TYR A 20 8.65 2.21 17.31
C TYR A 20 10.18 2.30 17.52
N ARG A 21 10.99 1.65 16.67
CA ARG A 21 12.46 1.80 16.69
C ARG A 21 12.88 3.23 16.35
N LEU A 22 12.24 3.83 15.34
CA LEU A 22 12.45 5.23 14.93
C LEU A 22 11.99 6.21 16.03
N ALA A 23 10.78 6.01 16.57
CA ALA A 23 10.26 6.81 17.69
C ALA A 23 10.98 6.56 19.04
N GLY A 24 11.76 5.49 19.14
CA GLY A 24 12.30 4.99 20.41
C GLY A 24 13.18 5.98 21.16
N ALA A 25 13.87 6.89 20.46
CA ALA A 25 14.66 7.95 21.10
C ALA A 25 13.76 8.99 21.79
N LEU A 26 12.69 9.42 21.12
CA LEU A 26 11.69 10.35 21.65
C LEU A 26 10.95 9.73 22.84
N VAL A 27 10.54 8.47 22.72
CA VAL A 27 9.87 7.74 23.83
C VAL A 27 10.78 7.62 25.04
N LYS A 28 12.06 7.28 24.86
CA LYS A 28 13.02 7.26 25.98
C LYS A 28 13.17 8.63 26.64
N ARG A 29 13.19 9.71 25.85
CA ARG A 29 13.22 11.07 26.37
C ARG A 29 11.98 11.37 27.20
N ALA A 30 10.77 11.07 26.71
CA ALA A 30 9.52 11.26 27.45
C ALA A 30 9.49 10.45 28.76
N LEU A 31 9.89 9.17 28.73
CA LEU A 31 9.92 8.33 29.93
C LEU A 31 10.90 8.84 31.00
N ALA A 32 12.00 9.48 30.61
CA ALA A 32 12.96 10.09 31.54
C ALA A 32 12.42 11.36 32.22
N LEU A 33 11.25 11.85 31.81
CA LEU A 33 10.61 13.03 32.40
C LEU A 33 9.59 12.69 33.48
N LEU A 34 9.15 11.43 33.61
CA LEU A 34 7.99 11.08 34.44
C LEU A 34 8.14 11.43 35.93
N ASP A 35 9.36 11.41 36.45
CA ASP A 35 9.68 11.72 37.85
C ASP A 35 10.00 13.21 38.08
N LYS A 36 9.95 14.05 37.04
CA LYS A 36 10.26 15.47 37.15
C LYS A 36 9.08 16.27 37.72
N PRO A 37 9.36 17.39 38.41
CA PRO A 37 8.31 18.27 38.91
C PRO A 37 7.54 18.95 37.75
N PRO A 38 6.36 19.52 38.03
CA PRO A 38 5.57 20.27 37.05
C PRO A 38 6.36 21.42 36.40
N GLY A 39 6.04 21.72 35.15
CA GLY A 39 6.67 22.76 34.34
C GLY A 39 5.70 23.82 33.83
N ASP A 40 5.87 24.22 32.57
CA ASP A 40 5.06 25.23 31.89
C ASP A 40 3.80 24.60 31.28
N ALA A 41 2.75 24.51 32.10
CA ALA A 41 1.49 23.85 31.76
C ALA A 41 0.75 24.49 30.57
N GLU A 42 0.79 25.83 30.43
CA GLU A 42 0.12 26.52 29.32
C GLU A 42 0.83 26.23 27.99
N ARG A 43 2.17 26.27 27.98
CA ARG A 43 2.93 25.89 26.79
C ARG A 43 2.67 24.44 26.39
N ALA A 44 2.66 23.52 27.36
CA ALA A 44 2.37 22.11 27.10
C ALA A 44 0.97 21.92 26.49
N LYS A 45 -0.02 22.66 27.01
CA LYS A 45 -1.39 22.63 26.50
C LYS A 45 -1.48 23.14 25.06
N THR A 46 -0.86 24.26 24.72
CA THR A 46 -0.86 24.79 23.34
C THR A 46 -0.24 23.82 22.33
N LEU A 47 0.80 23.09 22.73
CA LEU A 47 1.48 22.11 21.85
C LEU A 47 0.57 20.93 21.47
N ILE A 48 -0.33 20.52 22.37
CA ILE A 48 -1.26 19.40 22.15
C ILE A 48 -2.65 19.83 21.66
N GLU A 49 -3.07 21.08 21.86
CA GLU A 49 -4.37 21.58 21.37
C GLU A 49 -4.49 21.50 19.84
N ALA A 50 -3.35 21.51 19.14
CA ALA A 50 -3.29 21.33 17.69
C ALA A 50 -3.49 19.86 17.23
N LEU A 51 -3.44 18.89 18.14
CA LEU A 51 -3.78 17.49 17.84
C LEU A 51 -5.30 17.33 17.88
N THR A 52 -5.95 17.66 16.77
CA THR A 52 -7.40 17.46 16.59
C THR A 52 -7.73 16.07 16.08
N GLU A 53 -6.74 15.37 15.53
CA GLU A 53 -6.95 14.06 14.92
C GLU A 53 -6.95 12.91 15.94
N PRO A 54 -7.82 11.93 15.73
CA PRO A 54 -7.89 10.72 16.54
C PRO A 54 -6.74 9.74 16.27
N LEU A 55 -6.25 9.10 17.33
CA LEU A 55 -5.22 8.05 17.23
C LEU A 55 -5.82 6.64 17.31
N ASP A 56 -6.89 6.38 16.56
CA ASP A 56 -7.58 5.09 16.57
C ASP A 56 -7.15 4.15 15.43
N ASP A 57 -6.44 4.66 14.43
CA ASP A 57 -5.89 3.89 13.32
C ASP A 57 -4.40 3.56 13.52
N PRO A 58 -4.02 2.29 13.79
CA PRO A 58 -2.62 1.90 13.92
C PRO A 58 -1.81 1.98 12.63
N THR A 59 -2.46 2.25 11.51
CA THR A 59 -1.84 2.33 10.20
C THR A 59 -1.67 3.75 9.69
N ASP A 60 -2.16 4.75 10.44
CA ASP A 60 -1.96 6.17 10.15
C ASP A 60 -0.66 6.69 10.77
N ILE A 61 0.45 6.49 10.06
CA ILE A 61 1.79 6.64 10.64
C ILE A 61 2.13 8.11 10.83
N GLU A 62 1.80 8.94 9.84
CA GLU A 62 2.16 10.36 9.86
C GLU A 62 1.48 11.06 11.04
N THR A 63 0.19 10.78 11.25
CA THR A 63 -0.56 11.27 12.41
C THR A 63 -0.03 10.71 13.73
N LEU A 64 0.40 9.42 13.77
CA LEU A 64 1.01 8.84 14.97
C LEU A 64 2.37 9.45 15.30
N ASP A 65 3.23 9.68 14.30
CA ASP A 65 4.56 10.25 14.44
C ASP A 65 4.47 11.73 14.89
N ASP A 66 3.61 12.54 14.26
CA ASP A 66 3.34 13.93 14.67
C ASP A 66 2.80 14.00 16.12
N ALA A 67 1.88 13.09 16.49
CA ALA A 67 1.37 13.02 17.85
C ALA A 67 2.44 12.66 18.87
N VAL A 68 3.37 11.74 18.53
CA VAL A 68 4.48 11.37 19.41
C VAL A 68 5.43 12.54 19.61
N GLU A 69 5.83 13.22 18.54
CA GLU A 69 6.71 14.38 18.61
C GLU A 69 6.11 15.49 19.49
N ARG A 70 4.87 15.88 19.21
CA ARG A 70 4.19 16.93 19.97
C ARG A 70 3.97 16.58 21.42
N CYS A 71 3.60 15.33 21.73
CA CYS A 71 3.47 14.89 23.12
C CYS A 71 4.81 14.91 23.86
N VAL A 72 5.91 14.51 23.21
CA VAL A 72 7.24 14.54 23.83
C VAL A 72 7.69 15.98 24.12
N ASP A 73 7.40 16.91 23.22
CA ASP A 73 7.68 18.33 23.44
C ASP A 73 6.77 18.94 24.51
N ALA A 74 5.49 18.58 24.55
CA ALA A 74 4.57 18.97 25.61
C ALA A 74 5.02 18.45 26.97
N LEU A 75 5.44 17.18 27.08
CA LEU A 75 5.99 16.60 28.30
C LEU A 75 7.34 17.23 28.69
N SER A 76 8.10 17.70 27.71
CA SER A 76 9.33 18.45 27.97
C SER A 76 9.04 19.85 28.54
N ALA A 77 7.91 20.46 28.17
CA ALA A 77 7.44 21.71 28.74
C ALA A 77 6.81 21.51 30.13
N ASP A 78 5.92 20.53 30.27
CA ASP A 78 5.32 20.13 31.54
C ASP A 78 5.20 18.59 31.66
N PRO A 79 6.05 17.94 32.46
CA PRO A 79 6.02 16.49 32.68
C PRO A 79 4.71 15.97 33.29
N CYS A 80 3.90 16.85 33.90
CA CYS A 80 2.62 16.51 34.51
C CYS A 80 1.42 16.71 33.57
N CYS A 81 1.65 17.00 32.28
CA CYS A 81 0.57 17.20 31.33
C CYS A 81 -0.18 15.88 31.05
N VAL A 82 -1.30 15.66 31.75
CA VAL A 82 -2.11 14.43 31.68
C VAL A 82 -2.54 14.10 30.25
N ASN A 83 -2.99 15.09 29.48
CA ASN A 83 -3.43 14.85 28.10
C ASN A 83 -2.28 14.36 27.21
N ALA A 84 -1.08 14.92 27.34
CA ALA A 84 0.09 14.45 26.59
C ALA A 84 0.49 13.02 26.96
N LEU A 85 0.41 12.65 28.26
CA LEU A 85 0.64 11.29 28.72
C LEU A 85 -0.39 10.30 28.12
N VAL A 86 -1.66 10.68 28.09
CA VAL A 86 -2.75 9.85 27.55
C VAL A 86 -2.63 9.67 26.05
N ILE A 87 -2.42 10.76 25.30
CA ILE A 87 -2.28 10.73 23.84
C ILE A 87 -1.04 9.91 23.45
N LEU A 88 0.11 10.15 24.09
CA LEU A 88 1.32 9.37 23.84
C LEU A 88 1.13 7.89 24.20
N GLY A 89 0.48 7.60 25.33
CA GLY A 89 0.13 6.23 25.72
C GLY A 89 -0.72 5.53 24.65
N HIS A 90 -1.75 6.20 24.12
CA HIS A 90 -2.54 5.69 23.00
C HIS A 90 -1.71 5.44 21.75
N ALA A 91 -0.87 6.40 21.34
CA ALA A 91 0.00 6.26 20.16
C ALA A 91 0.92 5.03 20.29
N LEU A 92 1.50 4.82 21.47
CA LEU A 92 2.35 3.65 21.74
C LEU A 92 1.60 2.33 21.74
N VAL A 93 0.32 2.31 22.17
CA VAL A 93 -0.53 1.11 21.99
C VAL A 93 -0.71 0.80 20.50
N GLN A 94 -0.92 1.83 19.68
CA GLN A 94 -1.10 1.66 18.23
C GLN A 94 0.18 1.23 17.52
N TYR A 95 1.36 1.79 17.87
CA TYR A 95 2.66 1.27 17.38
C TYR A 95 2.93 -0.18 17.80
N GLY A 96 2.28 -0.65 18.86
CA GLY A 96 2.33 -2.05 19.25
C GLY A 96 1.69 -2.97 18.22
N PHE A 97 0.79 -2.48 17.36
CA PHE A 97 0.03 -3.31 16.43
C PHE A 97 0.95 -4.01 15.42
N ILE A 98 0.72 -5.32 15.23
CA ILE A 98 1.37 -6.12 14.20
C ILE A 98 0.32 -6.54 13.18
N ASP A 99 -0.64 -7.36 13.61
CA ASP A 99 -1.72 -7.89 12.80
C ASP A 99 -2.88 -8.41 13.68
N ASP A 100 -4.12 -8.23 13.22
CA ASP A 100 -5.35 -8.65 13.92
C ASP A 100 -5.38 -8.29 15.43
N TRP A 101 -5.02 -9.25 16.29
CA TRP A 101 -5.01 -9.15 17.76
C TRP A 101 -3.61 -9.32 18.36
N ASN A 102 -2.56 -9.29 17.53
CA ASN A 102 -1.18 -9.44 17.96
C ASN A 102 -0.53 -8.06 18.11
N PHE A 103 0.04 -7.85 19.29
CA PHE A 103 0.75 -6.62 19.62
C PHE A 103 2.13 -6.94 20.16
N HIS A 104 3.11 -6.12 19.81
CA HIS A 104 4.46 -6.21 20.33
C HIS A 104 4.50 -5.71 21.78
N ALA A 105 5.13 -6.47 22.67
CA ALA A 105 5.11 -6.17 24.11
C ALA A 105 5.88 -4.90 24.49
N ARG A 106 6.90 -4.50 23.70
CA ARG A 106 7.76 -3.36 24.03
C ARG A 106 7.03 -2.00 24.02
N PRO A 107 6.33 -1.59 22.94
CA PRO A 107 5.52 -0.37 22.95
C PRO A 107 4.48 -0.37 24.07
N LEU A 108 3.79 -1.49 24.29
CA LEU A 108 2.80 -1.63 25.36
C LEU A 108 3.38 -1.41 26.76
N ARG A 109 4.58 -1.93 27.04
CA ARG A 109 5.25 -1.72 28.33
C ARG A 109 5.51 -0.24 28.62
N ASP A 110 5.88 0.51 27.59
CA ASP A 110 6.20 1.93 27.73
C ASP A 110 4.93 2.80 27.72
N ALA A 111 3.91 2.44 26.93
CA ALA A 111 2.57 3.00 27.00
C ALA A 111 1.99 2.92 28.41
N ARG A 112 2.10 1.74 29.03
CA ARG A 112 1.61 1.49 30.38
C ARG A 112 2.17 2.48 31.40
N LYS A 113 3.48 2.74 31.41
CA LYS A 113 4.10 3.66 32.38
C LYS A 113 3.52 5.07 32.27
N LEU A 114 3.25 5.52 31.04
CA LEU A 114 2.66 6.83 30.79
C LEU A 114 1.22 6.89 31.29
N LEU A 115 0.45 5.82 31.05
CA LEU A 115 -0.96 5.73 31.44
C LEU A 115 -1.16 5.56 32.95
N GLU A 116 -0.30 4.77 33.61
CA GLU A 116 -0.23 4.68 35.08
C GLU A 116 0.06 6.06 35.67
N ARG A 117 1.06 6.78 35.12
CA ARG A 117 1.39 8.13 35.56
C ARG A 117 0.25 9.13 35.34
N ALA A 118 -0.47 9.03 34.22
CA ALA A 118 -1.64 9.87 33.95
C ALA A 118 -2.75 9.66 35.00
N LEU A 119 -2.99 8.42 35.41
CA LEU A 119 -3.99 8.09 36.44
C LEU A 119 -3.54 8.47 37.86
N GLU A 120 -2.24 8.44 38.15
CA GLU A 120 -1.72 9.00 39.41
C GLU A 120 -2.00 10.50 39.54
N LEU A 121 -1.88 11.23 38.43
CA LEU A 121 -2.11 12.68 38.37
C LEU A 121 -3.61 13.03 38.31
N ASP A 122 -4.40 12.21 37.61
CA ASP A 122 -5.85 12.36 37.48
C ASP A 122 -6.56 10.99 37.53
N THR A 123 -6.93 10.57 38.73
CA THR A 123 -7.59 9.27 39.00
C THR A 123 -8.97 9.12 38.35
N GLN A 124 -9.57 10.21 37.88
CA GLN A 124 -10.88 10.21 37.22
C GLN A 124 -10.78 10.27 35.70
N ASN A 125 -9.56 10.27 35.15
CA ASN A 125 -9.36 10.36 33.70
C ASN A 125 -9.85 9.09 32.98
N GLN A 126 -11.05 9.17 32.40
CA GLN A 126 -11.67 8.03 31.72
C GLN A 126 -10.86 7.54 30.51
N ARG A 127 -10.23 8.46 29.76
CA ARG A 127 -9.43 8.10 28.58
C ARG A 127 -8.16 7.35 28.98
N ALA A 128 -7.46 7.83 30.00
CA ALA A 128 -6.28 7.14 30.57
C ALA A 128 -6.63 5.72 31.03
N LEU A 129 -7.76 5.56 31.74
CA LEU A 129 -8.21 4.27 32.24
C LEU A 129 -8.59 3.30 31.12
N GLU A 130 -9.36 3.76 30.13
CA GLU A 130 -9.75 2.94 28.97
C GLU A 130 -8.50 2.48 28.18
N ALA A 131 -7.55 3.39 27.96
CA ALA A 131 -6.28 3.08 27.32
C ALA A 131 -5.45 2.08 28.13
N LEU A 132 -5.42 2.21 29.46
CA LEU A 132 -4.68 1.31 30.34
C LEU A 132 -5.28 -0.09 30.33
N ILE A 133 -6.61 -0.20 30.44
CA ILE A 133 -7.33 -1.48 30.31
C ILE A 133 -7.00 -2.15 28.97
N ARG A 134 -7.08 -1.39 27.86
CA ARG A 134 -6.70 -1.89 26.53
C ARG A 134 -5.25 -2.37 26.53
N CYS A 135 -4.34 -1.57 27.05
CA CYS A 135 -2.91 -1.87 27.11
C CYS A 135 -2.61 -3.16 27.89
N GLU A 136 -3.17 -3.32 29.09
CA GLU A 136 -2.98 -4.52 29.93
C GLU A 136 -3.55 -5.77 29.25
N ILE A 137 -4.74 -5.69 28.64
CA ILE A 137 -5.36 -6.80 27.91
C ILE A 137 -4.49 -7.21 26.71
N LEU A 138 -4.08 -6.27 25.87
CA LEU A 138 -3.25 -6.53 24.70
C LEU A 138 -1.84 -7.03 25.08
N ALA A 139 -1.31 -6.56 26.22
CA ALA A 139 -0.05 -7.04 26.80
C ALA A 139 -0.16 -8.42 27.47
N ARG A 140 -1.35 -9.05 27.44
CA ARG A 140 -1.65 -10.35 28.05
C ARG A 140 -1.44 -10.35 29.58
N ARG A 141 -1.56 -9.18 30.20
CA ARG A 141 -1.49 -8.97 31.65
C ARG A 141 -2.90 -8.98 32.21
N TYR A 142 -3.48 -10.17 32.20
CA TYR A 142 -4.88 -10.36 32.51
C TYR A 142 -5.20 -9.98 33.97
N GLU A 143 -4.43 -10.43 34.96
CA GLU A 143 -4.73 -10.11 36.37
C GLU A 143 -4.90 -8.59 36.64
N PRO A 144 -3.94 -7.71 36.28
CA PRO A 144 -4.12 -6.26 36.39
C PRO A 144 -5.32 -5.70 35.60
N ALA A 145 -5.53 -6.17 34.37
CA ALA A 145 -6.71 -5.76 33.60
C ALA A 145 -8.02 -6.19 34.28
N GLY A 146 -8.03 -7.33 34.98
CA GLY A 146 -9.17 -7.87 35.69
C GLY A 146 -9.53 -7.02 36.89
N ASP A 147 -8.52 -6.57 37.63
CA ASP A 147 -8.66 -5.66 38.76
C ASP A 147 -9.25 -4.33 38.31
N LEU A 148 -8.67 -3.69 37.29
CA LEU A 148 -9.18 -2.43 36.71
C LEU A 148 -10.64 -2.57 36.24
N LEU A 149 -10.98 -3.68 35.56
CA LEU A 149 -12.36 -3.95 35.12
C LEU A 149 -13.33 -4.17 36.29
N ASN A 150 -12.87 -4.78 37.39
CA ASN A 150 -13.68 -4.98 38.58
C ASN A 150 -13.94 -3.66 39.32
N GLU A 151 -12.96 -2.76 39.36
CA GLU A 151 -13.09 -1.43 39.96
C GLU A 151 -14.19 -0.59 39.29
N ILE A 152 -14.31 -0.67 37.96
CA ILE A 152 -15.28 0.12 37.19
C ILE A 152 -16.62 -0.59 36.93
N LYS A 153 -16.81 -1.82 37.41
CA LYS A 153 -17.96 -2.67 37.07
C LYS A 153 -19.32 -2.03 37.38
N ASN A 154 -19.39 -1.26 38.46
CA ASN A 154 -20.63 -0.64 38.97
C ASN A 154 -20.68 0.87 38.74
N ASP A 155 -19.76 1.42 37.93
CA ASP A 155 -19.75 2.84 37.57
C ASP A 155 -20.44 3.05 36.21
N ASP A 156 -21.65 3.62 36.25
CA ASP A 156 -22.45 3.87 35.04
C ASP A 156 -21.74 4.81 34.06
N THR A 157 -20.90 5.74 34.55
CA THR A 157 -20.14 6.65 33.68
C THR A 157 -19.03 5.94 32.90
N ARG A 158 -18.65 4.74 33.35
CA ARG A 158 -17.60 3.88 32.75
C ARG A 158 -18.17 2.58 32.18
N ALA A 159 -19.50 2.50 32.03
CA ALA A 159 -20.19 1.30 31.55
C ALA A 159 -19.70 0.84 30.16
N PHE A 160 -19.40 1.78 29.26
CA PHE A 160 -18.82 1.48 27.95
C PHE A 160 -17.44 0.83 28.09
N SER A 161 -16.50 1.48 28.80
CA SER A 161 -15.12 1.00 28.94
C SER A 161 -15.07 -0.36 29.64
N HIS A 162 -15.94 -0.60 30.62
CA HIS A 162 -16.10 -1.91 31.25
C HIS A 162 -16.60 -2.97 30.27
N ALA A 163 -17.67 -2.68 29.53
CA ALA A 163 -18.26 -3.64 28.60
C ALA A 163 -17.33 -3.97 27.43
N TRP A 164 -16.71 -2.93 26.85
CA TRP A 164 -15.76 -3.07 25.75
C TRP A 164 -14.49 -3.83 26.18
N GLY A 165 -13.92 -3.48 27.34
CA GLY A 165 -12.76 -4.19 27.88
C GLY A 165 -13.03 -5.66 28.21
N ARG A 166 -14.22 -6.00 28.73
CA ARG A 166 -14.65 -7.40 28.88
C ARG A 166 -14.79 -8.12 27.54
N GLY A 167 -15.33 -7.46 26.52
CA GLY A 167 -15.42 -8.00 25.16
C GLY A 167 -14.04 -8.36 24.61
N LEU A 168 -13.09 -7.42 24.70
CA LEU A 168 -11.69 -7.65 24.31
C LEU A 168 -11.05 -8.82 25.07
N TRP A 169 -11.24 -8.86 26.39
CA TRP A 169 -10.72 -9.94 27.22
C TRP A 169 -11.18 -11.31 26.71
N PHE A 170 -12.49 -11.48 26.48
CA PHE A 170 -13.04 -12.76 26.03
C PHE A 170 -12.61 -13.10 24.61
N ALA A 171 -12.54 -12.12 23.71
CA ALA A 171 -12.01 -12.30 22.36
C ALA A 171 -10.57 -12.85 22.38
N LEU A 172 -9.72 -12.29 23.24
CA LEU A 172 -8.33 -12.72 23.40
C LEU A 172 -8.16 -14.11 24.02
N HIS A 173 -9.21 -14.65 24.66
CA HIS A 173 -9.28 -16.01 25.18
C HIS A 173 -10.05 -16.95 24.24
N ASP A 174 -10.27 -16.54 22.99
CA ASP A 174 -11.04 -17.27 21.98
C ASP A 174 -12.48 -17.64 22.43
N ASN A 175 -13.04 -16.92 23.41
CA ASN A 175 -14.43 -17.08 23.87
C ASN A 175 -15.36 -16.09 23.16
N TRP A 176 -15.59 -16.37 21.88
CA TRP A 176 -16.30 -15.48 20.96
C TRP A 176 -17.77 -15.24 21.33
N LYS A 177 -18.41 -16.21 21.99
CA LYS A 177 -19.80 -16.06 22.46
C LYS A 177 -19.91 -14.99 23.56
N LEU A 178 -19.05 -15.03 24.57
CA LEU A 178 -19.04 -13.99 25.59
C LEU A 178 -18.53 -12.66 25.01
N ALA A 179 -17.57 -12.68 24.09
CA ALA A 179 -17.12 -11.48 23.41
C ALA A 179 -18.28 -10.78 22.67
N GLU A 180 -19.11 -11.53 21.95
CA GLU A 180 -20.33 -11.03 21.31
C GLU A 180 -21.28 -10.36 22.31
N GLU A 181 -21.60 -11.04 23.41
CA GLU A 181 -22.49 -10.50 24.45
C GLU A 181 -21.97 -9.17 25.01
N TRP A 182 -20.67 -9.08 25.26
CA TRP A 182 -20.04 -7.88 25.83
C TRP A 182 -19.86 -6.75 24.83
N PHE A 183 -19.47 -7.01 23.58
CA PHE A 183 -19.43 -5.97 22.54
C PHE A 183 -20.84 -5.45 22.20
N GLY A 184 -21.84 -6.34 22.18
CA GLY A 184 -23.24 -5.94 22.02
C GLY A 184 -23.78 -5.13 23.20
N LYS A 185 -23.24 -5.31 24.41
CA LYS A 185 -23.51 -4.43 25.55
C LYS A 185 -22.81 -3.08 25.37
N ALA A 186 -21.53 -3.08 25.00
CA ALA A 186 -20.74 -1.87 24.78
C ALA A 186 -21.40 -0.92 23.76
N SER A 187 -21.90 -1.46 22.63
CA SER A 187 -22.56 -0.67 21.59
C SER A 187 -23.88 -0.03 22.03
N LYS A 188 -24.50 -0.52 23.12
CA LYS A 188 -25.77 0.01 23.69
C LYS A 188 -25.53 0.99 24.83
N THR A 189 -24.35 0.98 25.44
CA THR A 189 -24.01 1.84 26.59
C THR A 189 -23.40 3.19 26.21
N THR A 190 -23.28 3.47 24.91
CA THR A 190 -22.68 4.72 24.42
C THR A 190 -23.51 5.31 23.29
N GLU A 191 -23.68 6.63 23.31
CA GLU A 191 -24.22 7.41 22.19
C GLU A 191 -23.11 8.08 21.36
N ASP A 192 -21.86 8.05 21.85
CA ASP A 192 -20.70 8.50 21.08
C ASP A 192 -20.56 7.64 19.80
N PRO A 193 -20.68 8.24 18.60
CA PRO A 193 -20.69 7.49 17.34
C PRO A 193 -19.43 6.65 17.12
N GLU A 194 -18.30 7.12 17.61
CA GLU A 194 -17.00 6.52 17.37
C GLU A 194 -16.77 5.28 18.23
N ARG A 195 -17.05 5.39 19.52
CA ARG A 195 -17.10 4.26 20.44
C ARG A 195 -18.13 3.22 19.99
N LYS A 196 -19.31 3.66 19.57
CA LYS A 196 -20.37 2.78 19.07
C LYS A 196 -19.95 2.03 17.82
N SER A 197 -19.31 2.73 16.89
CA SER A 197 -18.79 2.15 15.65
C SER A 197 -17.77 1.05 15.91
N TRP A 198 -16.75 1.30 16.74
CA TRP A 198 -15.75 0.29 17.08
C TRP A 198 -16.36 -0.91 17.82
N ALA A 199 -17.28 -0.69 18.75
CA ALA A 199 -17.98 -1.78 19.43
C ALA A 199 -18.78 -2.67 18.44
N LEU A 200 -19.43 -2.07 17.44
CA LEU A 200 -20.17 -2.79 16.40
C LEU A 200 -19.25 -3.55 15.44
N VAL A 201 -18.09 -2.99 15.08
CA VAL A 201 -17.09 -3.70 14.25
C VAL A 201 -16.51 -4.90 14.98
N TYR A 202 -16.16 -4.77 16.26
CA TYR A 202 -15.68 -5.90 17.06
C TYR A 202 -16.76 -6.94 17.36
N LEU A 203 -18.02 -6.52 17.54
CA LEU A 203 -19.16 -7.43 17.56
C LEU A 203 -19.27 -8.21 16.25
N GLY A 204 -19.11 -7.53 15.12
CA GLY A 204 -19.03 -8.15 13.80
C GLY A 204 -17.92 -9.20 13.72
N ASP A 205 -16.70 -8.89 14.16
CA ASP A 205 -15.58 -9.86 14.19
C ASP A 205 -15.90 -11.07 15.07
N ALA A 206 -16.43 -10.86 16.27
CA ALA A 206 -16.83 -11.95 17.17
C ALA A 206 -17.90 -12.87 16.54
N LEU A 207 -18.88 -12.30 15.82
CA LEU A 207 -19.89 -13.06 15.09
C LEU A 207 -19.30 -13.81 13.89
N THR A 208 -18.35 -13.20 13.17
CA THR A 208 -17.62 -13.83 12.08
C THR A 208 -16.87 -15.07 12.55
N ARG A 209 -16.17 -14.98 13.70
CA ARG A 209 -15.44 -16.10 14.31
C ARG A 209 -16.35 -17.25 14.76
N GLN A 210 -17.62 -16.95 15.01
CA GLN A 210 -18.66 -17.96 15.30
C GLN A 210 -19.32 -18.54 14.04
N GLY A 211 -19.02 -18.00 12.85
CA GLY A 211 -19.65 -18.40 11.59
C GLY A 211 -21.01 -17.74 11.32
N HIS A 212 -21.43 -16.77 12.13
CA HIS A 212 -22.69 -16.03 11.96
C HIS A 212 -22.54 -14.89 10.93
N LEU A 213 -22.07 -15.22 9.73
CA LEU A 213 -21.59 -14.24 8.75
C LEU A 213 -22.63 -13.19 8.33
N GLN A 214 -23.90 -13.56 8.18
CA GLN A 214 -24.96 -12.60 7.81
C GLN A 214 -25.21 -11.55 8.89
N LEU A 215 -25.20 -11.96 10.17
CA LEU A 215 -25.41 -11.05 11.29
C LEU A 215 -24.14 -10.21 11.52
N ALA A 216 -22.97 -10.84 11.39
CA ALA A 216 -21.69 -10.15 11.44
C ALA A 216 -21.64 -8.99 10.43
N ASP A 217 -22.06 -9.24 9.19
CA ASP A 217 -22.04 -8.26 8.12
C ASP A 217 -22.98 -7.08 8.38
N ALA A 218 -24.16 -7.36 8.92
CA ALA A 218 -25.09 -6.32 9.34
C ALA A 218 -24.51 -5.44 10.45
N ARG A 219 -23.85 -6.03 11.46
CA ARG A 219 -23.24 -5.28 12.58
C ARG A 219 -22.00 -4.51 12.15
N MET A 220 -21.14 -5.11 11.34
CA MET A 220 -19.93 -4.47 10.86
C MET A 220 -20.26 -3.32 9.89
N GLY A 221 -21.23 -3.52 9.00
CA GLY A 221 -21.74 -2.45 8.14
C GLY A 221 -22.43 -1.33 8.92
N GLU A 222 -23.19 -1.66 9.98
CA GLU A 222 -23.74 -0.66 10.89
C GLU A 222 -22.61 0.15 11.55
N GLY A 223 -21.57 -0.52 12.04
CA GLY A 223 -20.40 0.11 12.65
C GLY A 223 -19.66 1.04 11.69
N VAL A 224 -19.28 0.55 10.51
CA VAL A 224 -18.58 1.34 9.48
C VAL A 224 -19.36 2.60 9.09
N LEU A 225 -20.70 2.50 9.00
CA LEU A 225 -21.57 3.61 8.61
C LEU A 225 -22.01 4.52 9.77
N THR A 226 -21.54 4.27 11.01
CA THR A 226 -21.91 5.08 12.20
C THR A 226 -20.80 6.05 12.59
N GLY A 227 -19.54 5.64 12.50
CA GLY A 227 -18.40 6.47 12.85
C GLY A 227 -17.83 7.23 11.65
N ARG A 228 -16.78 8.00 11.88
CA ARG A 228 -15.97 8.59 10.79
C ARG A 228 -15.39 7.50 9.87
N PRO A 229 -14.93 7.80 8.65
CA PRO A 229 -14.21 6.83 7.84
C PRO A 229 -12.93 6.35 8.56
N ASN A 230 -12.64 5.06 8.44
CA ASN A 230 -11.42 4.48 8.99
C ASN A 230 -11.03 3.26 8.16
N ARG A 231 -9.82 3.25 7.61
CA ARG A 231 -9.31 2.20 6.71
C ARG A 231 -9.28 0.83 7.37
N LEU A 232 -8.99 0.73 8.67
CA LEU A 232 -8.98 -0.54 9.38
C LEU A 232 -10.40 -1.14 9.49
N ARG A 233 -11.43 -0.32 9.78
CA ARG A 233 -12.83 -0.79 9.77
C ARG A 233 -13.26 -1.28 8.38
N LEU A 234 -12.93 -0.52 7.34
CA LEU A 234 -13.21 -0.90 5.94
C LEU A 234 -12.50 -2.20 5.55
N HIS A 235 -11.25 -2.37 5.96
CA HIS A 235 -10.46 -3.57 5.74
C HIS A 235 -11.06 -4.81 6.41
N MET A 236 -11.45 -4.70 7.68
CA MET A 236 -12.12 -5.78 8.40
C MET A 236 -13.43 -6.17 7.69
N TRP A 237 -14.19 -5.18 7.23
CA TRP A 237 -15.44 -5.43 6.52
C TRP A 237 -15.23 -6.05 5.15
N SER A 238 -14.20 -5.63 4.41
CA SER A 238 -13.79 -6.25 3.15
C SER A 238 -13.50 -7.74 3.31
N LYS A 239 -12.73 -8.11 4.34
CA LYS A 239 -12.44 -9.54 4.65
C LYS A 239 -13.73 -10.33 4.92
N LEU A 240 -14.68 -9.74 5.65
CA LEU A 240 -15.98 -10.39 5.92
C LEU A 240 -16.81 -10.55 4.64
N LYS A 241 -16.91 -9.51 3.79
CA LYS A 241 -17.61 -9.60 2.51
C LYS A 241 -17.05 -10.71 1.62
N TYR A 242 -15.73 -10.87 1.60
CA TYR A 242 -15.09 -11.98 0.89
C TYR A 242 -15.51 -13.35 1.45
N GLN A 243 -15.48 -13.53 2.77
CA GLN A 243 -15.93 -14.78 3.42
C GLN A 243 -17.40 -15.10 3.14
N ARG A 244 -18.22 -14.07 2.89
CA ARG A 244 -19.61 -14.20 2.47
C ARG A 244 -19.81 -14.53 0.99
N GLY A 245 -18.75 -14.59 0.20
CA GLY A 245 -18.83 -14.73 -1.25
C GLY A 245 -19.31 -13.47 -1.97
N ARG A 246 -19.31 -12.31 -1.30
CA ARG A 246 -19.70 -11.01 -1.89
C ARG A 246 -18.46 -10.30 -2.41
N TYR A 247 -17.89 -10.83 -3.48
CA TYR A 247 -16.58 -10.46 -3.97
C TYR A 247 -16.49 -9.01 -4.49
N ASP A 248 -17.52 -8.50 -5.16
CA ASP A 248 -17.59 -7.10 -5.61
C ASP A 248 -17.54 -6.13 -4.42
N GLU A 249 -18.33 -6.41 -3.38
CA GLU A 249 -18.40 -5.59 -2.15
C GLU A 249 -17.07 -5.65 -1.39
N ALA A 250 -16.42 -6.82 -1.35
CA ALA A 250 -15.10 -6.99 -0.75
C ALA A 250 -14.04 -6.15 -1.48
N TRP A 251 -14.03 -6.21 -2.82
CA TRP A 251 -13.08 -5.46 -3.65
C TRP A 251 -13.25 -3.95 -3.46
N GLU A 252 -14.48 -3.45 -3.51
CA GLU A 252 -14.76 -2.03 -3.36
C GLU A 252 -14.38 -1.51 -1.96
N LEU A 253 -14.67 -2.27 -0.89
CA LEU A 253 -14.23 -1.92 0.46
C LEU A 253 -12.71 -1.89 0.61
N ASN A 254 -12.01 -2.84 -0.02
CA ASN A 254 -10.54 -2.85 -0.02
C ASN A 254 -9.99 -1.63 -0.76
N ARG A 255 -10.52 -1.31 -1.95
CA ARG A 255 -10.16 -0.11 -2.70
C ARG A 255 -10.31 1.15 -1.85
N ARG A 256 -11.46 1.31 -1.17
CA ARG A 256 -11.71 2.45 -0.27
C ARG A 256 -10.78 2.47 0.94
N SER A 257 -10.39 1.31 1.49
CA SER A 257 -9.40 1.30 2.58
C SER A 257 -8.02 1.81 2.14
N LEU A 258 -7.71 1.72 0.84
CA LEU A 258 -6.45 2.17 0.25
C LEU A 258 -6.45 3.63 -0.20
N THR A 259 -7.59 4.34 -0.18
CA THR A 259 -7.63 5.77 -0.51
C THR A 259 -7.08 6.66 0.60
N PHE A 260 -6.84 6.12 1.80
CA PHE A 260 -6.28 6.83 2.96
C PHE A 260 -4.73 6.86 2.97
N GLY A 261 -4.10 6.60 1.81
CA GLY A 261 -2.63 6.54 1.69
C GLY A 261 -2.06 5.12 1.89
N ARG A 262 -0.77 5.04 2.28
CA ARG A 262 -0.06 3.77 2.44
C ARG A 262 -0.67 2.92 3.55
N PHE A 263 -1.33 1.82 3.17
CA PHE A 263 -1.97 0.88 4.10
C PHE A 263 -1.61 -0.57 3.75
N GLU A 264 -0.47 -1.00 4.28
CA GLU A 264 0.16 -2.29 3.98
C GLU A 264 -0.79 -3.50 4.16
N PRO A 265 -1.53 -3.66 5.27
CA PRO A 265 -2.50 -4.75 5.39
C PRO A 265 -3.57 -4.75 4.28
N GLY A 266 -4.01 -3.57 3.85
CA GLY A 266 -4.95 -3.41 2.73
C GLY A 266 -4.33 -3.80 1.39
N GLN A 267 -3.07 -3.46 1.15
CA GLN A 267 -2.36 -3.81 -0.09
C GLN A 267 -2.14 -5.31 -0.19
N GLN A 268 -1.72 -5.95 0.91
CA GLN A 268 -1.59 -7.40 1.00
C GLN A 268 -2.93 -8.09 0.77
N TRP A 269 -4.00 -7.56 1.36
CA TRP A 269 -5.34 -8.09 1.15
C TRP A 269 -5.81 -7.91 -0.29
N ARG A 270 -5.50 -6.78 -0.94
CA ARG A 270 -5.75 -6.57 -2.37
C ARG A 270 -5.09 -7.67 -3.20
N GLN A 271 -3.82 -7.95 -2.94
CA GLN A 271 -3.08 -9.00 -3.64
C GLN A 271 -3.72 -10.38 -3.43
N GLN A 272 -4.12 -10.71 -2.20
CA GLN A 272 -4.83 -11.96 -1.91
C GLN A 272 -6.15 -12.07 -2.68
N LEU A 273 -6.96 -11.01 -2.68
CA LEU A 273 -8.21 -10.95 -3.46
C LEU A 273 -7.94 -11.23 -4.94
N LEU A 274 -6.90 -10.64 -5.53
CA LEU A 274 -6.53 -10.85 -6.93
C LEU A 274 -6.13 -12.29 -7.23
N VAL A 275 -5.35 -12.92 -6.37
CA VAL A 275 -5.02 -14.35 -6.49
C VAL A 275 -6.29 -15.21 -6.48
N TYR A 276 -7.25 -14.91 -5.59
CA TYR A 276 -8.52 -15.63 -5.53
C TYR A 276 -9.40 -15.37 -6.75
N PHE A 277 -9.53 -14.13 -7.19
CA PHE A 277 -10.34 -13.77 -8.34
C PHE A 277 -9.82 -14.40 -9.63
N ARG A 278 -8.49 -14.49 -9.79
CA ARG A 278 -7.86 -15.22 -10.90
C ARG A 278 -8.24 -16.70 -10.90
N ARG A 279 -8.27 -17.36 -9.72
CA ARG A 279 -8.67 -18.77 -9.60
C ARG A 279 -10.15 -18.99 -9.90
N LEU A 280 -10.98 -17.99 -9.64
CA LEU A 280 -12.43 -18.03 -9.82
C LEU A 280 -12.89 -17.50 -11.18
N SER A 281 -11.98 -17.02 -12.03
CA SER A 281 -12.30 -16.26 -13.26
C SER A 281 -13.28 -15.11 -12.99
N PHE A 282 -13.19 -14.52 -11.80
CA PHE A 282 -14.07 -13.46 -11.34
C PHE A 282 -13.52 -12.10 -11.74
N MET A 283 -14.36 -11.22 -12.26
CA MET A 283 -14.01 -9.84 -12.60
C MET A 283 -14.82 -8.89 -11.71
N PRO A 284 -14.19 -8.18 -10.76
CA PRO A 284 -14.92 -7.32 -9.85
C PRO A 284 -15.50 -6.11 -10.57
N GLN A 285 -16.70 -5.69 -10.19
CA GLN A 285 -17.26 -4.42 -10.61
C GLN A 285 -16.48 -3.27 -9.97
N SER A 286 -15.98 -2.34 -10.78
CA SER A 286 -15.32 -1.14 -10.29
C SER A 286 -16.35 -0.09 -9.87
N LYS A 287 -16.16 0.51 -8.68
CA LYS A 287 -16.81 1.75 -8.22
C LYS A 287 -18.34 1.68 -8.18
N PHE A 288 -18.88 1.29 -7.03
CA PHE A 288 -20.32 1.32 -6.78
C PHE A 288 -20.63 1.55 -5.29
N SER A 289 -21.86 1.97 -5.00
CA SER A 289 -22.36 2.12 -3.64
C SER A 289 -22.84 0.79 -3.09
N LEU A 290 -22.41 0.45 -1.88
CA LEU A 290 -22.73 -0.81 -1.23
C LEU A 290 -24.24 -0.91 -0.99
N PRO A 291 -24.84 -2.12 -1.01
CA PRO A 291 -26.26 -2.28 -0.71
C PRO A 291 -26.68 -1.68 0.63
N GLU A 292 -25.82 -1.75 1.64
CA GLU A 292 -26.05 -1.17 2.97
C GLU A 292 -26.12 0.37 2.94
N GLU A 293 -25.32 1.01 2.08
CA GLU A 293 -25.32 2.46 1.88
C GLU A 293 -26.60 2.91 1.18
N LYS A 294 -26.99 2.17 0.13
CA LYS A 294 -28.26 2.39 -0.60
C LYS A 294 -29.46 2.26 0.33
N ALA A 295 -29.48 1.23 1.17
CA ALA A 295 -30.56 1.00 2.13
C ALA A 295 -30.69 2.15 3.16
N LYS A 296 -29.57 2.78 3.53
CA LYS A 296 -29.55 3.96 4.41
C LYS A 296 -29.71 5.29 3.67
N SER A 297 -29.89 5.28 2.34
CA SER A 297 -29.95 6.49 1.50
C SER A 297 -28.68 7.35 1.59
N ILE A 298 -27.53 6.72 1.75
CA ILE A 298 -26.18 7.33 1.78
C ILE A 298 -25.45 7.09 0.43
N ASP A 299 -26.20 7.06 -0.67
CA ASP A 299 -25.66 6.81 -2.02
C ASP A 299 -25.15 8.12 -2.66
N GLY A 300 -23.94 8.10 -3.24
CA GLY A 300 -23.31 9.21 -3.98
C GLY A 300 -22.07 9.84 -3.30
N PRO A 301 -21.31 10.71 -4.01
CA PRO A 301 -19.97 11.17 -3.62
C PRO A 301 -19.86 11.87 -2.25
N PHE A 302 -20.92 12.56 -1.84
CA PHE A 302 -20.90 13.39 -0.64
C PHE A 302 -22.30 13.49 -0.05
N ARG A 303 -22.57 12.71 1.00
CA ARG A 303 -23.66 13.02 1.94
C ARG A 303 -23.28 12.62 3.36
N TYR A 304 -22.96 13.64 4.17
CA TYR A 304 -22.82 13.52 5.62
C TYR A 304 -24.11 13.91 6.34
N VAL A 305 -24.38 13.25 7.47
CA VAL A 305 -25.30 13.72 8.51
C VAL A 305 -24.47 13.89 9.79
N GLY A 306 -24.20 15.13 10.21
CA GLY A 306 -23.77 15.42 11.58
C GLY A 306 -22.31 15.86 11.85
N GLY A 307 -21.69 16.72 11.03
CA GLY A 307 -20.58 17.56 11.50
C GLY A 307 -19.19 17.42 10.85
N ASP A 308 -18.65 16.23 10.60
CA ASP A 308 -17.26 16.06 10.12
C ASP A 308 -17.14 14.94 9.07
N TYR A 309 -16.54 15.24 7.92
CA TYR A 309 -16.48 14.42 6.69
C TYR A 309 -16.51 12.89 6.84
N ALA A 310 -17.47 12.24 6.17
CA ALA A 310 -17.31 10.85 5.73
C ALA A 310 -17.04 10.78 4.23
N ILE A 311 -15.93 10.15 3.88
CA ILE A 311 -15.63 9.66 2.55
C ILE A 311 -16.51 8.42 2.32
N THR A 312 -17.72 8.64 1.81
CA THR A 312 -18.64 7.58 1.38
C THR A 312 -18.74 7.61 -0.14
N GLY A 313 -17.80 6.94 -0.82
CA GLY A 313 -17.78 6.89 -2.28
C GLY A 313 -17.32 8.21 -2.92
N ASP A 314 -16.65 8.10 -4.06
CA ASP A 314 -16.12 9.21 -4.86
C ASP A 314 -15.43 10.34 -4.07
N VAL A 315 -14.24 10.02 -3.54
CA VAL A 315 -13.15 10.98 -3.79
C VAL A 315 -13.00 10.95 -5.32
N ASP A 316 -13.65 11.89 -5.99
CA ASP A 316 -13.11 12.43 -7.22
C ASP A 316 -11.62 12.64 -6.91
N ASP A 317 -10.70 12.06 -7.69
CA ASP A 317 -9.23 12.20 -7.53
C ASP A 317 -8.76 13.68 -7.63
N ARG A 318 -9.65 14.64 -7.39
CA ARG A 318 -9.43 16.05 -7.09
C ARG A 318 -9.08 16.25 -5.62
N HIS A 319 -8.21 15.41 -5.06
CA HIS A 319 -7.31 15.97 -4.08
C HIS A 319 -6.44 16.95 -4.87
N ASP A 320 -6.83 18.23 -4.83
CA ASP A 320 -6.16 19.40 -5.38
C ASP A 320 -4.78 19.66 -4.73
N ASN A 321 -4.10 18.61 -4.26
CA ASN A 321 -2.65 18.64 -4.20
C ASN A 321 -2.19 18.13 -5.56
N ASP A 322 -1.51 18.98 -6.30
CA ASP A 322 -0.71 18.67 -7.47
C ASP A 322 0.43 17.66 -7.15
N GLU A 323 0.15 16.57 -6.43
CA GLU A 323 0.92 15.33 -6.52
C GLU A 323 0.59 14.74 -7.89
N GLU A 324 1.25 15.34 -8.86
CA GLU A 324 1.55 14.88 -10.21
C GLU A 324 0.99 13.48 -10.48
N PHE A 325 -0.04 13.39 -11.31
CA PHE A 325 -0.46 12.12 -11.91
C PHE A 325 0.80 11.40 -12.42
N VAL A 326 1.30 10.41 -11.66
CA VAL A 326 2.47 9.62 -12.05
C VAL A 326 1.95 8.36 -12.72
N PRO A 327 1.86 8.32 -14.06
CA PRO A 327 1.47 7.10 -14.76
C PRO A 327 2.43 5.97 -14.40
N THR A 328 1.88 4.78 -14.20
CA THR A 328 2.64 3.61 -13.74
C THR A 328 3.50 2.97 -14.81
N PHE A 329 3.14 3.20 -16.08
CA PHE A 329 3.94 2.86 -17.24
C PHE A 329 3.77 3.93 -18.31
N ARG A 330 4.89 4.34 -18.91
CA ARG A 330 4.91 5.27 -20.04
C ARG A 330 5.73 4.71 -21.20
N ALA A 331 5.19 4.88 -22.39
CA ALA A 331 5.92 4.64 -23.62
C ALA A 331 5.70 5.78 -24.61
N ASN A 332 6.78 6.18 -25.29
CA ASN A 332 6.71 7.10 -26.42
C ASN A 332 6.95 6.33 -27.71
N LEU A 333 6.03 6.41 -28.67
CA LEU A 333 6.09 5.70 -29.94
C LEU A 333 6.25 6.71 -31.09
N PHE A 334 7.21 6.44 -31.95
CA PHE A 334 7.59 7.25 -33.10
C PHE A 334 7.24 6.45 -34.35
N LEU A 335 6.11 6.79 -34.96
CA LEU A 335 5.52 5.99 -36.04
C LEU A 335 5.88 6.56 -37.41
N GLU A 336 6.34 5.71 -38.33
CA GLU A 336 6.80 6.08 -39.69
C GLU A 336 5.67 6.19 -40.72
N GLY A 337 4.53 5.55 -40.46
CA GLY A 337 3.40 5.50 -41.38
C GLY A 337 2.84 6.89 -41.73
N GLU A 338 2.50 7.10 -43.01
CA GLU A 338 1.84 8.34 -43.46
C GLU A 338 0.48 8.57 -42.80
N HIS A 339 -0.15 7.49 -42.32
CA HIS A 339 -1.45 7.50 -41.69
C HIS A 339 -1.42 6.79 -40.34
N LEU A 340 -2.16 7.34 -39.38
CA LEU A 340 -2.42 6.66 -38.12
C LEU A 340 -3.30 5.42 -38.31
N PRO A 341 -3.19 4.41 -37.43
CA PRO A 341 -3.97 3.19 -37.50
C PRO A 341 -5.48 3.45 -37.37
N ILE A 342 -6.26 2.46 -37.81
CA ILE A 342 -7.70 2.39 -37.59
C ILE A 342 -7.95 1.77 -36.22
N VAL A 343 -9.00 2.21 -35.51
CA VAL A 343 -9.37 1.69 -34.18
C VAL A 343 -9.47 0.16 -34.16
N SER A 344 -10.02 -0.46 -35.21
CA SER A 344 -10.16 -1.91 -35.33
C SER A 344 -8.85 -2.66 -35.50
N GLU A 345 -7.79 -2.01 -35.99
CA GLU A 345 -6.46 -2.61 -36.17
C GLU A 345 -5.65 -2.58 -34.87
N ILE A 346 -5.96 -1.62 -33.98
CA ILE A 346 -5.38 -1.53 -32.64
C ILE A 346 -6.18 -2.38 -31.64
N ALA A 347 -7.50 -2.47 -31.81
CA ALA A 347 -8.38 -3.37 -31.07
C ALA A 347 -8.29 -4.83 -31.56
N ASP A 348 -7.15 -5.23 -32.13
CA ASP A 348 -6.90 -6.53 -32.74
C ASP A 348 -7.35 -7.68 -31.80
N PRO A 349 -8.31 -8.52 -32.22
CA PRO A 349 -8.75 -9.68 -31.45
C PRO A 349 -7.58 -10.59 -31.07
N ASP A 350 -6.56 -10.73 -31.93
CA ASP A 350 -5.38 -11.57 -31.70
C ASP A 350 -4.36 -10.92 -30.75
N ALA A 351 -4.43 -9.60 -30.54
CA ALA A 351 -3.69 -8.93 -29.45
C ALA A 351 -4.33 -9.23 -28.08
N SER A 352 -5.60 -9.65 -28.07
CA SER A 352 -6.23 -10.17 -26.88
C SER A 352 -5.92 -11.65 -26.70
N TRP A 353 -5.57 -11.97 -25.47
CA TRP A 353 -5.37 -13.29 -24.88
C TRP A 353 -6.16 -14.49 -25.43
N GLU A 354 -7.37 -14.28 -25.95
CA GLU A 354 -8.28 -15.33 -26.39
C GLU A 354 -9.13 -14.90 -27.62
N GLY A 355 -8.68 -13.94 -28.44
CA GLY A 355 -9.39 -13.57 -29.67
C GLY A 355 -10.65 -12.70 -29.49
N ARG A 356 -10.86 -12.04 -28.33
CA ARG A 356 -12.16 -11.42 -27.94
C ARG A 356 -12.12 -10.16 -27.04
N ALA A 357 -10.99 -9.51 -26.75
CA ALA A 357 -11.05 -8.28 -25.93
C ALA A 357 -11.72 -7.13 -26.70
N LYS A 358 -12.61 -6.41 -26.01
CA LYS A 358 -13.30 -5.24 -26.54
C LYS A 358 -12.61 -4.00 -25.98
N LEU A 359 -11.67 -3.44 -26.73
CA LEU A 359 -11.08 -2.15 -26.41
C LEU A 359 -12.09 -1.04 -26.73
N THR A 360 -12.58 -0.36 -25.70
CA THR A 360 -13.45 0.80 -25.87
C THR A 360 -12.60 2.05 -25.96
N VAL A 361 -12.67 2.73 -27.10
CA VAL A 361 -11.87 3.94 -27.38
C VAL A 361 -12.77 5.17 -27.33
N ARG A 362 -12.37 6.17 -26.55
CA ARG A 362 -13.04 7.47 -26.48
C ARG A 362 -12.05 8.59 -26.77
N VAL A 363 -12.44 9.54 -27.62
CA VAL A 363 -11.69 10.79 -27.81
C VAL A 363 -12.09 11.78 -26.74
N LEU A 364 -11.11 12.50 -26.21
CA LEU A 364 -11.34 13.63 -25.31
C LEU A 364 -11.46 14.89 -26.16
N ASP A 365 -12.63 15.54 -26.14
CA ASP A 365 -12.77 16.84 -26.80
C ASP A 365 -11.94 17.88 -26.04
N PRO A 366 -10.94 18.53 -26.64
CA PRO A 366 -10.08 19.49 -25.93
C PRO A 366 -10.82 20.77 -25.52
N ARG A 367 -12.02 21.02 -26.02
CA ARG A 367 -12.84 22.21 -25.69
C ARG A 367 -13.82 21.95 -24.56
N THR A 368 -14.40 20.75 -24.53
CA THR A 368 -15.46 20.40 -23.56
C THR A 368 -15.00 19.38 -22.51
N PHE A 369 -13.85 18.72 -22.72
CA PHE A 369 -13.36 17.57 -21.96
C PHE A 369 -14.35 16.39 -21.91
N GLU A 370 -15.36 16.37 -22.78
CA GLU A 370 -16.29 15.26 -22.89
C GLU A 370 -15.66 14.10 -23.65
N LYS A 371 -15.96 12.87 -23.21
CA LYS A 371 -15.45 11.63 -23.82
C LYS A 371 -16.44 11.13 -24.87
N MET A 372 -16.12 11.29 -26.15
CA MET A 372 -16.95 10.81 -27.25
C MET A 372 -16.47 9.43 -27.74
N PRO A 373 -17.35 8.43 -27.91
CA PRO A 373 -16.94 7.11 -28.40
C PRO A 373 -16.48 7.19 -29.87
N LEU A 374 -15.38 6.51 -30.20
CA LEU A 374 -15.02 6.24 -31.59
C LEU A 374 -15.63 4.92 -32.07
N GLN A 375 -16.05 4.90 -33.34
CA GLN A 375 -16.61 3.71 -33.96
C GLN A 375 -15.50 2.79 -34.52
N PRO A 376 -15.70 1.46 -34.49
CA PRO A 376 -14.84 0.54 -35.24
C PRO A 376 -14.75 0.95 -36.72
N GLY A 377 -13.54 1.00 -37.28
CA GLY A 377 -13.31 1.45 -38.66
C GLY A 377 -12.91 2.93 -38.81
N GLU A 378 -13.04 3.73 -37.75
CA GLU A 378 -12.54 5.10 -37.76
C GLU A 378 -11.01 5.17 -37.57
N ARG A 379 -10.36 6.10 -38.28
CA ARG A 379 -8.93 6.37 -38.11
C ARG A 379 -8.68 7.27 -36.91
N PHE A 380 -7.60 7.00 -36.19
CA PHE A 380 -7.09 7.96 -35.22
C PHE A 380 -6.70 9.27 -35.91
N LYS A 381 -6.91 10.37 -35.19
CA LYS A 381 -6.52 11.73 -35.59
C LYS A 381 -5.57 12.29 -34.53
N PRO A 382 -4.83 13.37 -34.80
CA PRO A 382 -4.14 14.09 -33.72
C PRO A 382 -5.14 14.45 -32.61
N GLY A 383 -4.80 14.15 -31.35
CA GLY A 383 -5.69 14.36 -30.22
C GLY A 383 -5.36 13.51 -29.00
N GLN A 384 -6.16 13.67 -27.95
CA GLN A 384 -6.08 12.90 -26.71
C GLN A 384 -7.20 11.86 -26.65
N TYR A 385 -6.86 10.67 -26.17
CA TYR A 385 -7.74 9.52 -26.15
C TYR A 385 -7.66 8.82 -24.80
N VAL A 386 -8.80 8.29 -24.37
CA VAL A 386 -8.89 7.33 -23.27
C VAL A 386 -9.33 6.01 -23.86
N MET A 387 -8.50 4.99 -23.68
CA MET A 387 -8.81 3.62 -24.08
C MET A 387 -9.05 2.78 -22.83
N THR A 388 -10.05 1.92 -22.88
CA THR A 388 -10.37 1.04 -21.76
C THR A 388 -10.46 -0.39 -22.27
N ASP A 389 -9.64 -1.29 -21.71
CA ASP A 389 -9.84 -2.72 -21.88
C ASP A 389 -10.88 -3.17 -20.85
N GLU A 390 -12.12 -3.38 -21.31
CA GLU A 390 -13.26 -3.73 -20.46
C GLU A 390 -13.06 -5.05 -19.71
N ARG A 391 -12.22 -5.96 -20.22
CA ARG A 391 -11.93 -7.23 -19.55
C ARG A 391 -11.02 -6.97 -18.37
N SER A 392 -9.84 -6.40 -18.60
CA SER A 392 -8.87 -6.21 -17.52
C SER A 392 -9.21 -5.02 -16.62
N GLY A 393 -10.14 -4.15 -17.02
CA GLY A 393 -10.41 -2.88 -16.34
C GLY A 393 -9.29 -1.86 -16.57
N THR A 394 -8.34 -2.15 -17.46
CA THR A 394 -7.15 -1.33 -17.68
C THR A 394 -7.53 -0.05 -18.40
N VAL A 395 -7.00 1.09 -17.94
CA VAL A 395 -7.24 2.40 -18.54
C VAL A 395 -5.94 2.95 -19.08
N PHE A 396 -5.97 3.34 -20.35
CA PHE A 396 -4.86 3.97 -21.05
C PHE A 396 -5.23 5.40 -21.40
N GLN A 397 -4.26 6.30 -21.25
CA GLN A 397 -4.29 7.61 -21.86
C GLN A 397 -3.32 7.62 -23.04
N VAL A 398 -3.80 8.08 -24.19
CA VAL A 398 -3.00 8.13 -25.41
C VAL A 398 -3.07 9.53 -25.99
N LEU A 399 -1.91 10.16 -26.17
CA LEU A 399 -1.77 11.44 -26.86
C LEU A 399 -1.11 11.19 -28.21
N LEU A 400 -1.82 11.50 -29.30
CA LEU A 400 -1.31 11.40 -30.67
C LEU A 400 -1.05 12.79 -31.23
N MET A 401 0.17 13.02 -31.69
CA MET A 401 0.61 14.30 -32.23
C MET A 401 1.34 14.11 -33.56
N ARG A 402 1.11 15.06 -34.47
CA ARG A 402 1.92 15.16 -35.69
C ARG A 402 3.17 15.97 -35.38
N ARG A 403 4.34 15.47 -35.75
CA ARG A 403 5.60 16.19 -35.58
C ARG A 403 5.71 17.25 -36.67
N HIS A 404 5.64 18.51 -36.28
CA HIS A 404 5.72 19.65 -37.20
C HIS A 404 7.16 20.07 -37.51
N ASN A 405 8.09 19.79 -36.59
CA ASN A 405 9.52 19.92 -36.81
C ASN A 405 10.13 18.52 -36.62
N LEU A 406 10.93 18.04 -37.57
CA LEU A 406 11.79 16.85 -37.42
C LEU A 406 12.94 17.09 -36.42
N HIS A 407 12.76 18.04 -35.50
CA HIS A 407 13.67 18.25 -34.38
C HIS A 407 13.62 16.98 -33.53
N ASN A 408 14.80 16.51 -33.16
CA ASN A 408 15.00 15.25 -32.47
C ASN A 408 15.10 15.55 -30.97
N PRO A 409 14.02 15.38 -30.17
CA PRO A 409 14.05 15.72 -28.75
C PRO A 409 15.02 14.86 -27.94
N TYR A 410 15.48 13.72 -28.48
CA TYR A 410 16.57 12.96 -27.87
C TYR A 410 17.92 13.68 -27.98
N LEU A 411 18.15 14.46 -29.06
CA LEU A 411 19.34 15.31 -29.19
C LEU A 411 19.30 16.57 -28.31
N ASP A 412 18.20 16.85 -27.65
CA ASP A 412 18.09 17.94 -26.67
C ASP A 412 18.44 17.47 -25.25
N LEU A 413 18.43 16.15 -25.01
CA LEU A 413 18.83 15.58 -23.73
C LEU A 413 20.35 15.74 -23.53
N PRO A 414 20.82 15.99 -22.29
CA PRO A 414 22.22 15.86 -21.92
C PRO A 414 22.82 14.49 -22.35
N GLU A 415 24.10 14.45 -22.71
CA GLU A 415 24.76 13.25 -23.28
C GLU A 415 24.76 12.05 -22.30
N ASP A 416 24.87 12.34 -21.00
CA ASP A 416 24.69 11.40 -19.89
C ASP A 416 23.24 10.86 -19.81
N ALA A 417 22.23 11.71 -19.99
CA ALA A 417 20.83 11.27 -20.07
C ALA A 417 20.52 10.45 -21.33
N ARG A 418 21.26 10.65 -22.42
CA ARG A 418 21.14 9.84 -23.65
C ARG A 418 21.66 8.42 -23.48
N SER A 419 22.67 8.23 -22.62
CA SER A 419 23.22 6.91 -22.31
C SER A 419 22.21 5.95 -21.66
N VAL A 420 21.11 6.50 -21.14
CA VAL A 420 19.98 5.75 -20.60
C VAL A 420 19.21 5.01 -21.70
N PHE A 421 19.27 5.48 -22.95
CA PHE A 421 18.53 4.89 -24.07
C PHE A 421 19.46 4.13 -25.02
N ASP A 422 19.11 2.88 -25.30
CA ASP A 422 19.88 2.01 -26.19
C ASP A 422 19.36 2.10 -27.63
N PHE A 423 19.80 3.14 -28.36
CA PHE A 423 19.49 3.28 -29.79
C PHE A 423 20.67 2.88 -30.66
N ASP A 424 20.48 1.82 -31.45
CA ASP A 424 21.35 1.60 -32.59
C ASP A 424 21.11 2.65 -33.69
N ARG A 425 21.99 2.64 -34.71
CA ARG A 425 21.92 3.60 -35.82
C ARG A 425 20.60 3.50 -36.61
N GLN A 426 20.02 2.31 -36.70
CA GLN A 426 18.77 2.08 -37.43
C GLN A 426 17.57 2.62 -36.63
N ALA A 427 17.58 2.40 -35.32
CA ALA A 427 16.62 2.92 -34.36
C ALA A 427 16.59 4.46 -34.36
N MET A 428 17.77 5.09 -34.33
CA MET A 428 17.88 6.55 -34.46
C MET A 428 17.30 7.07 -35.77
N GLN A 429 17.56 6.38 -36.89
CA GLN A 429 17.03 6.78 -38.18
C GLN A 429 15.50 6.69 -38.23
N ARG A 430 14.90 5.64 -37.65
CA ARG A 430 13.43 5.50 -37.55
C ARG A 430 12.82 6.59 -36.68
N PHE A 431 13.45 6.86 -35.54
CA PHE A 431 13.05 7.94 -34.65
C PHE A 431 13.05 9.30 -35.36
N GLU A 432 14.10 9.60 -36.13
CA GLU A 432 14.23 10.87 -36.85
C GLU A 432 13.20 11.04 -37.97
N ASN A 433 12.88 9.96 -38.68
CA ASN A 433 11.97 10.01 -39.83
C ASN A 433 10.49 9.91 -39.47
N ALA A 434 10.14 9.55 -38.23
CA ALA A 434 8.75 9.37 -37.81
C ALA A 434 7.95 10.68 -37.83
N PRO A 435 6.90 10.81 -38.67
CA PRO A 435 6.02 11.98 -38.68
C PRO A 435 5.06 12.06 -37.48
N TRP A 436 4.95 11.01 -36.67
CA TRP A 436 4.02 10.94 -35.53
C TRP A 436 4.75 10.68 -34.22
N ASP A 437 4.28 11.33 -33.15
CA ASP A 437 4.64 11.08 -31.75
C ASP A 437 3.37 10.61 -31.03
N VAL A 438 3.40 9.39 -30.49
CA VAL A 438 2.31 8.79 -29.71
C VAL A 438 2.81 8.51 -28.31
N ARG A 439 2.25 9.23 -27.33
CA ARG A 439 2.55 9.00 -25.91
C ARG A 439 1.47 8.13 -25.31
N LEU A 440 1.84 6.95 -24.87
CA LEU A 440 0.96 5.98 -24.23
C LEU A 440 1.28 5.93 -22.74
N MET A 441 0.25 6.11 -21.93
CA MET A 441 0.35 6.09 -20.48
C MET A 441 -0.65 5.09 -19.93
N LEU A 442 -0.17 4.17 -19.10
CA LEU A 442 -1.01 3.32 -18.28
C LEU A 442 -1.50 4.14 -17.09
N ALA A 443 -2.77 4.51 -17.12
CA ALA A 443 -3.39 5.31 -16.07
C ALA A 443 -3.93 4.44 -14.93
N ASP A 444 -4.45 3.25 -15.27
CA ASP A 444 -4.91 2.27 -14.29
C ASP A 444 -4.61 0.87 -14.83
N HIS A 445 -3.95 0.03 -14.02
CA HIS A 445 -3.71 -1.38 -14.33
C HIS A 445 -4.98 -2.23 -14.40
N GLY A 446 -6.10 -1.69 -13.92
CA GLY A 446 -7.33 -2.42 -13.76
C GLY A 446 -7.21 -3.43 -12.63
N PHE A 447 -7.74 -4.62 -12.87
CA PHE A 447 -7.85 -5.66 -11.84
C PHE A 447 -6.50 -6.30 -11.53
N ASP A 448 -5.68 -6.63 -12.53
CA ASP A 448 -4.42 -7.34 -12.33
C ASP A 448 -3.24 -6.50 -12.87
N PRO A 449 -2.30 -6.06 -12.01
CA PRO A 449 -1.11 -5.30 -12.42
C PRO A 449 -0.31 -5.97 -13.54
N LEU A 450 -0.18 -7.29 -13.51
CA LEU A 450 0.53 -8.02 -14.56
C LEU A 450 -0.22 -7.96 -15.89
N LEU A 451 -1.53 -8.18 -15.87
CA LEU A 451 -2.33 -8.12 -17.09
C LEU A 451 -2.39 -6.69 -17.64
N GLY A 452 -2.53 -5.68 -16.79
CA GLY A 452 -2.54 -4.29 -17.19
C GLY A 452 -1.23 -3.85 -17.85
N ALA A 453 -0.09 -4.23 -17.24
CA ALA A 453 1.24 -3.96 -17.81
C ALA A 453 1.44 -4.65 -19.17
N LEU A 454 1.09 -5.93 -19.26
CA LEU A 454 1.18 -6.68 -20.52
C LEU A 454 0.22 -6.16 -21.58
N ALA A 455 -0.98 -5.73 -21.20
CA ALA A 455 -1.94 -5.09 -22.11
C ALA A 455 -1.38 -3.77 -22.65
N ALA A 456 -0.73 -2.97 -21.81
CA ALA A 456 -0.06 -1.74 -22.25
C ALA A 456 1.07 -2.01 -23.24
N CYS A 457 1.91 -3.01 -22.96
CA CYS A 457 2.99 -3.44 -23.85
C CYS A 457 2.43 -3.92 -25.21
N LYS A 458 1.37 -4.74 -25.20
CA LYS A 458 0.70 -5.20 -26.42
C LYS A 458 0.05 -4.06 -27.21
N LEU A 459 -0.51 -3.06 -26.51
CA LEU A 459 -1.07 -1.88 -27.15
C LEU A 459 0.03 -1.08 -27.87
N CYS A 460 1.19 -0.90 -27.23
CA CYS A 460 2.36 -0.29 -27.88
C CYS A 460 2.80 -1.09 -29.12
N ASP A 461 2.91 -2.42 -28.98
CA ASP A 461 3.27 -3.33 -30.07
C ASP A 461 2.31 -3.24 -31.26
N ALA A 462 1.00 -3.13 -31.01
CA ALA A 462 0.00 -2.97 -32.05
C ALA A 462 0.19 -1.68 -32.87
N PHE A 463 0.45 -0.54 -32.20
CA PHE A 463 0.77 0.72 -32.89
C PHE A 463 2.02 0.59 -33.76
N LEU A 464 3.09 0.01 -33.21
CA LEU A 464 4.37 -0.16 -33.91
C LEU A 464 4.29 -1.13 -35.08
N ARG A 465 3.60 -2.25 -34.94
CA ARG A 465 3.40 -3.22 -36.04
C ARG A 465 2.62 -2.63 -37.19
N PHE A 466 1.60 -1.83 -36.89
CA PHE A 466 0.73 -1.28 -37.92
C PHE A 466 1.38 -0.12 -38.67
N ALA A 467 1.90 0.86 -37.93
CA ALA A 467 2.42 2.08 -38.52
C ALA A 467 3.93 2.04 -38.76
N GLY A 468 4.63 0.97 -38.36
CA GLY A 468 6.08 0.91 -38.35
C GLY A 468 6.70 1.84 -37.29
N GLY A 469 8.02 2.02 -37.36
CA GLY A 469 8.76 2.91 -36.48
C GLY A 469 9.33 2.25 -35.23
N ILE A 470 9.40 3.01 -34.13
CA ILE A 470 10.10 2.62 -32.90
C ILE A 470 9.42 3.17 -31.65
N GLY A 471 9.38 2.39 -30.58
CA GLY A 471 8.94 2.81 -29.26
C GLY A 471 10.09 2.95 -28.29
N ILE A 472 9.86 3.72 -27.24
CA ILE A 472 10.76 3.89 -26.10
C ILE A 472 9.96 3.60 -24.85
N ASP A 473 10.37 2.57 -24.10
CA ASP A 473 9.88 2.33 -22.75
C ASP A 473 10.59 3.30 -21.80
N LEU A 474 9.86 4.28 -21.25
CA LEU A 474 10.45 5.30 -20.39
C LEU A 474 10.80 4.76 -18.99
N GLU A 475 10.28 3.59 -18.63
CA GLU A 475 10.56 2.99 -17.32
C GLU A 475 11.89 2.23 -17.33
N THR A 476 12.28 1.66 -18.47
CA THR A 476 13.52 0.89 -18.66
C THR A 476 14.58 1.61 -19.49
N GLY A 477 14.19 2.58 -20.32
CA GLY A 477 15.02 3.19 -21.35
C GLY A 477 15.19 2.35 -22.62
N LEU A 478 14.54 1.18 -22.73
CA LEU A 478 14.69 0.31 -23.89
C LEU A 478 13.96 0.84 -25.12
N ALA A 479 14.62 0.71 -26.26
CA ALA A 479 14.00 0.81 -27.57
C ALA A 479 13.20 -0.47 -27.86
N VAL A 480 11.99 -0.32 -28.38
CA VAL A 480 11.09 -1.44 -28.73
C VAL A 480 10.61 -1.34 -30.17
N GLN A 481 10.55 -2.48 -30.85
CA GLN A 481 10.09 -2.62 -32.22
C GLN A 481 8.79 -3.42 -32.28
N GLY A 482 8.07 -3.29 -33.40
CA GLY A 482 6.87 -4.08 -33.65
C GLY A 482 7.21 -5.58 -33.70
N GLY A 483 6.68 -6.34 -32.75
CA GLY A 483 6.95 -7.76 -32.55
C GLY A 483 7.55 -8.09 -31.19
N ASP A 484 8.22 -7.16 -30.51
CA ASP A 484 9.00 -7.45 -29.31
C ASP A 484 8.10 -7.93 -28.15
N TRP A 485 6.96 -7.27 -27.95
CA TRP A 485 5.97 -7.62 -26.93
C TRP A 485 4.81 -8.46 -27.46
N ARG A 486 4.94 -8.97 -28.69
CA ARG A 486 3.91 -9.79 -29.32
C ARG A 486 3.78 -11.13 -28.58
N ASN A 487 2.53 -11.54 -28.34
CA ASN A 487 2.17 -12.83 -27.72
C ASN A 487 2.68 -13.03 -26.28
N GLU A 488 3.11 -11.97 -25.59
CA GLU A 488 3.53 -12.05 -24.18
C GLU A 488 2.39 -12.55 -23.31
N ALA A 489 2.73 -13.48 -22.40
CA ALA A 489 1.74 -14.14 -21.58
C ALA A 489 2.07 -14.28 -20.09
N PRO A 490 1.24 -14.05 -19.01
CA PRO A 490 1.71 -14.30 -17.65
C PRO A 490 2.44 -15.61 -17.43
N GLN A 491 2.01 -16.70 -18.08
CA GLN A 491 2.64 -18.02 -17.93
C GLN A 491 3.97 -18.15 -18.69
N GLY A 492 4.17 -17.37 -19.75
CA GLY A 492 5.34 -17.44 -20.64
C GLY A 492 6.00 -16.09 -20.87
N MET A 493 5.83 -15.15 -19.94
CA MET A 493 6.33 -13.78 -20.05
C MET A 493 7.85 -13.83 -19.90
N ASP A 494 8.55 -13.21 -20.83
CA ASP A 494 9.99 -13.02 -20.71
C ASP A 494 10.25 -11.69 -20.01
N ILE A 495 10.60 -11.75 -18.71
CA ILE A 495 10.83 -10.55 -17.90
C ILE A 495 11.91 -9.63 -18.52
N ARG A 496 12.85 -10.17 -19.29
CA ARG A 496 13.98 -9.41 -19.87
C ARG A 496 13.53 -8.38 -20.91
N LYS A 497 12.32 -8.55 -21.45
CA LYS A 497 11.69 -7.55 -22.34
C LYS A 497 11.01 -6.42 -21.58
N HIS A 498 10.86 -6.57 -20.27
CA HIS A 498 10.11 -5.65 -19.43
C HIS A 498 10.97 -5.00 -18.34
N VAL A 499 12.06 -5.64 -17.94
CA VAL A 499 12.93 -5.18 -16.86
C VAL A 499 14.39 -5.24 -17.31
N VAL A 500 15.13 -4.17 -17.03
CA VAL A 500 16.57 -4.09 -17.27
C VAL A 500 17.31 -4.05 -15.94
N VAL A 501 18.40 -4.80 -15.83
CA VAL A 501 19.35 -4.64 -14.72
C VAL A 501 20.49 -3.76 -15.17
N ARG A 502 20.69 -2.62 -14.52
CA ARG A 502 21.81 -1.71 -14.81
C ARG A 502 22.90 -1.91 -13.77
N ALA A 503 24.15 -1.94 -14.23
CA ALA A 503 25.32 -2.02 -13.36
C ALA A 503 26.11 -0.71 -13.49
N VAL A 504 26.34 -0.02 -12.38
CA VAL A 504 27.10 1.24 -12.32
C VAL A 504 28.28 1.04 -11.39
N GLU A 505 29.48 1.48 -11.79
CA GLU A 505 30.64 1.45 -10.92
C GLU A 505 30.54 2.57 -9.87
N SER A 506 30.42 2.18 -8.60
CA SER A 506 30.30 3.06 -7.42
C SER A 506 31.66 3.55 -6.88
N GLY A 507 32.77 3.12 -7.50
CA GLY A 507 34.15 3.44 -7.12
C GLY A 507 34.90 2.25 -6.50
N ASN A 508 36.24 2.28 -6.56
CA ASN A 508 37.14 1.23 -6.05
C ASN A 508 36.85 -0.19 -6.62
N GLY A 509 36.43 -0.31 -7.88
CA GLY A 509 36.08 -1.60 -8.50
C GLY A 509 34.82 -2.25 -7.90
N ARG A 510 33.97 -1.45 -7.24
CA ARG A 510 32.69 -1.89 -6.69
C ARG A 510 31.53 -1.44 -7.55
N TYR A 511 30.57 -2.32 -7.72
CA TYR A 511 29.41 -2.15 -8.59
C TYR A 511 28.12 -2.10 -7.78
N HIS A 512 27.21 -1.27 -8.26
CA HIS A 512 25.83 -1.19 -7.84
C HIS A 512 24.97 -1.70 -9.00
N LEU A 513 24.16 -2.72 -8.73
CA LEU A 513 23.20 -3.24 -9.68
C LEU A 513 21.78 -2.91 -9.23
N ARG A 514 20.93 -2.47 -10.16
CA ARG A 514 19.53 -2.13 -9.89
C ARG A 514 18.63 -2.53 -11.05
N THR A 515 17.44 -3.07 -10.73
CA THR A 515 16.38 -3.30 -11.73
C THR A 515 15.70 -1.99 -12.09
N TRP A 516 15.22 -1.93 -13.33
CA TRP A 516 14.42 -0.84 -13.86
C TRP A 516 13.26 -1.45 -14.64
N GLY A 517 12.03 -1.04 -14.34
CA GLY A 517 10.81 -1.45 -15.04
C GLY A 517 9.85 -2.29 -14.20
N LEU A 518 10.20 -2.67 -12.97
CA LEU A 518 9.28 -3.37 -12.07
C LEU A 518 8.10 -2.47 -11.65
N CYS A 519 8.29 -1.16 -11.67
CA CYS A 519 7.21 -0.19 -11.42
C CYS A 519 6.01 -0.39 -12.37
N LYS A 520 6.25 -0.86 -13.61
CA LYS A 520 5.18 -1.21 -14.56
C LYS A 520 4.23 -2.27 -14.01
N PHE A 521 4.65 -3.08 -13.05
CA PHE A 521 3.87 -4.14 -12.43
C PHE A 521 3.39 -3.78 -11.01
N LEU A 522 3.52 -2.52 -10.60
CA LEU A 522 3.34 -2.07 -9.21
C LEU A 522 4.21 -2.87 -8.24
N ARG A 523 5.49 -3.04 -8.58
CA ARG A 523 6.49 -3.69 -7.75
C ARG A 523 7.65 -2.75 -7.49
N ALA A 524 8.22 -2.85 -6.29
CA ALA A 524 9.45 -2.17 -5.94
C ALA A 524 10.59 -2.65 -6.85
N GLU A 525 11.51 -1.75 -7.17
CA GLU A 525 12.75 -2.13 -7.82
C GLU A 525 13.65 -2.87 -6.82
N LEU A 526 14.55 -3.70 -7.33
CA LEU A 526 15.49 -4.48 -6.54
C LEU A 526 16.91 -4.04 -6.85
N GLU A 527 17.75 -3.98 -5.82
CA GLU A 527 19.15 -3.60 -6.00
C GLU A 527 20.13 -4.40 -5.13
N VAL A 528 21.39 -4.41 -5.56
CA VAL A 528 22.52 -4.91 -4.79
C VAL A 528 23.68 -3.93 -4.91
N ARG A 529 24.26 -3.54 -3.79
CA ARG A 529 25.36 -2.56 -3.73
C ARG A 529 26.69 -3.22 -3.34
N GLU A 530 27.77 -2.46 -3.54
CA GLU A 530 29.13 -2.80 -3.08
C GLU A 530 29.68 -4.14 -3.59
N LEU A 531 29.24 -4.59 -4.78
CA LEU A 531 29.66 -5.86 -5.35
C LEU A 531 31.00 -5.76 -6.08
N PRO A 532 31.91 -6.73 -5.90
CA PRO A 532 33.11 -6.80 -6.73
C PRO A 532 32.76 -7.28 -8.15
N ILE A 533 33.58 -6.91 -9.15
CA ILE A 533 33.27 -7.14 -10.58
C ILE A 533 33.00 -8.60 -10.91
N GLU A 534 33.65 -9.54 -10.23
CA GLU A 534 33.54 -10.98 -10.52
C GLU A 534 32.15 -11.54 -10.15
N LEU A 535 31.35 -10.79 -9.38
CA LEU A 535 30.01 -11.19 -8.95
C LEU A 535 28.88 -10.44 -9.68
N VAL A 536 29.21 -9.50 -10.56
CA VAL A 536 28.23 -8.66 -11.28
C VAL A 536 27.26 -9.52 -12.09
N GLU A 537 27.75 -10.49 -12.85
CA GLU A 537 26.89 -11.33 -13.69
C GLU A 537 26.01 -12.30 -12.87
N GLY A 538 26.53 -12.84 -11.77
CA GLY A 538 25.72 -13.64 -10.84
C GLY A 538 24.62 -12.82 -10.17
N ALA A 539 24.93 -11.59 -9.76
CA ALA A 539 23.96 -10.67 -9.22
C ALA A 539 22.90 -10.25 -10.25
N ARG A 540 23.31 -10.04 -11.51
CA ARG A 540 22.42 -9.72 -12.62
C ARG A 540 21.41 -10.85 -12.86
N ALA A 541 21.87 -12.11 -12.94
CA ALA A 541 20.99 -13.26 -13.11
C ALA A 541 19.97 -13.36 -11.95
N LEU A 542 20.45 -13.24 -10.71
CA LEU A 542 19.59 -13.23 -9.52
C LEU A 542 18.51 -12.14 -9.58
N LEU A 543 18.88 -10.91 -9.93
CA LEU A 543 17.94 -9.79 -10.01
C LEU A 543 16.89 -9.98 -11.12
N VAL A 544 17.27 -10.59 -12.24
CA VAL A 544 16.33 -10.93 -13.33
C VAL A 544 15.32 -11.97 -12.86
N ASP A 545 15.77 -13.05 -12.21
CA ASP A 545 14.89 -14.10 -11.69
C ASP A 545 13.95 -13.56 -10.60
N ALA A 546 14.48 -12.74 -9.70
CA ALA A 546 13.69 -12.09 -8.66
C ALA A 546 12.66 -11.12 -9.25
N ALA A 547 13.02 -10.37 -10.30
CA ALA A 547 12.10 -9.49 -11.02
C ALA A 547 10.98 -10.29 -11.71
N GLU A 548 11.27 -11.46 -12.27
CA GLU A 548 10.26 -12.31 -12.89
C GLU A 548 9.21 -12.77 -11.86
N GLN A 549 9.69 -13.20 -10.69
CA GLN A 549 8.86 -13.56 -9.55
C GLN A 549 8.02 -12.37 -9.07
N ALA A 550 8.63 -11.18 -8.91
CA ALA A 550 7.94 -9.96 -8.50
C ALA A 550 6.77 -9.64 -9.43
N ALA A 551 7.06 -9.59 -10.74
CA ALA A 551 6.09 -9.26 -11.77
C ALA A 551 4.94 -10.28 -11.83
N ARG A 552 5.21 -11.56 -11.53
CA ARG A 552 4.20 -12.62 -11.42
C ARG A 552 3.35 -12.56 -10.16
N GLY A 553 3.65 -11.63 -9.24
CA GLY A 553 2.88 -11.41 -8.03
C GLY A 553 3.52 -11.98 -6.76
N GLU A 554 4.76 -12.43 -6.81
CA GLU A 554 5.53 -12.67 -5.60
C GLU A 554 5.73 -11.34 -4.86
N ILE A 555 5.49 -11.38 -3.55
CA ILE A 555 5.48 -10.18 -2.71
C ILE A 555 6.81 -10.15 -1.99
N TYR A 556 7.59 -9.12 -2.27
CA TYR A 556 8.81 -8.83 -1.53
C TYR A 556 8.52 -7.80 -0.46
N ARG A 557 8.89 -8.11 0.78
CA ARG A 557 8.77 -7.24 1.93
C ARG A 557 10.14 -7.02 2.53
N GLU A 558 10.28 -5.88 3.19
CA GLU A 558 11.42 -5.67 4.07
C GLU A 558 11.47 -6.77 5.16
N GLY A 559 12.66 -7.34 5.34
CA GLY A 559 12.90 -8.47 6.23
C GLY A 559 12.74 -9.85 5.58
N ASP A 560 12.19 -9.93 4.36
CA ASP A 560 12.07 -11.22 3.66
C ASP A 560 13.44 -11.78 3.32
N LEU A 561 13.56 -13.11 3.45
CA LEU A 561 14.78 -13.84 3.12
C LEU A 561 14.70 -14.39 1.70
N VAL A 562 15.71 -14.08 0.89
CA VAL A 562 15.80 -14.46 -0.53
C VAL A 562 17.12 -15.19 -0.82
N GLY A 563 17.14 -16.00 -1.88
CA GLY A 563 18.33 -16.74 -2.33
C GLY A 563 18.54 -18.09 -1.64
N SER A 564 19.80 -18.49 -1.44
CA SER A 564 20.15 -19.84 -0.97
C SER A 564 19.74 -20.08 0.49
N PRO A 565 19.08 -21.20 0.84
CA PRO A 565 18.76 -21.53 2.23
C PRO A 565 19.97 -21.65 3.16
N ARG A 566 21.16 -21.93 2.60
CA ARG A 566 22.41 -22.06 3.36
C ARG A 566 23.06 -20.73 3.67
N GLN A 567 22.82 -19.72 2.83
CA GLN A 567 23.36 -18.37 2.97
C GLN A 567 22.32 -17.39 2.42
N PRO A 568 21.21 -17.17 3.16
CA PRO A 568 20.15 -16.31 2.69
C PRO A 568 20.61 -14.85 2.67
N MET A 569 19.97 -14.06 1.84
CA MET A 569 20.03 -12.61 1.84
C MET A 569 18.72 -12.08 2.40
N MET A 570 18.74 -10.86 2.93
CA MET A 570 17.56 -10.17 3.45
C MET A 570 17.28 -8.94 2.59
N LEU A 571 16.01 -8.67 2.34
CA LEU A 571 15.56 -7.42 1.74
C LEU A 571 15.48 -6.33 2.81
N ILE A 572 16.06 -5.15 2.54
CA ILE A 572 15.95 -3.96 3.38
C ILE A 572 15.47 -2.77 2.54
N GLY A 573 14.89 -1.76 3.17
CA GLY A 573 14.54 -0.51 2.49
C GLY A 573 15.75 0.10 1.77
N GLY A 574 15.59 0.42 0.48
CA GLY A 574 16.64 1.01 -0.33
C GLY A 574 17.09 2.36 0.23
N ARG A 575 18.40 2.63 0.18
CA ARG A 575 18.95 3.91 0.63
C ARG A 575 18.76 4.97 -0.44
N ASP A 576 18.36 6.19 -0.06
CA ASP A 576 18.35 7.35 -0.95
C ASP A 576 19.72 7.52 -1.62
N SER A 577 19.81 7.06 -2.86
CA SER A 577 20.79 7.56 -3.81
C SER A 577 20.23 8.90 -4.27
N GLY A 578 20.93 10.00 -4.04
CA GLY A 578 20.49 11.35 -4.42
C GLY A 578 20.28 11.63 -5.92
N ASP A 579 19.97 10.60 -6.71
CA ASP A 579 19.37 10.69 -8.04
C ASP A 579 17.87 11.01 -7.90
N ASP A 580 17.43 12.02 -8.64
CA ASP A 580 16.07 12.62 -8.74
C ASP A 580 14.90 11.64 -9.05
N THR A 581 15.10 10.33 -8.94
CA THR A 581 14.07 9.29 -9.07
C THR A 581 13.31 9.01 -7.77
N ALA A 582 13.14 10.03 -6.92
CA ALA A 582 12.61 10.01 -5.55
C ALA A 582 11.18 9.44 -5.38
N THR A 583 10.56 8.92 -6.44
CA THR A 583 9.16 8.42 -6.43
C THR A 583 9.04 6.89 -6.50
N ARG A 584 10.13 6.13 -6.67
CA ARG A 584 10.06 4.66 -6.84
C ARG A 584 10.59 3.92 -5.61
N GLU A 585 9.77 3.03 -5.05
CA GLU A 585 10.18 2.14 -3.97
C GLU A 585 11.26 1.17 -4.44
N VAL A 586 12.30 0.97 -3.63
CA VAL A 586 13.44 0.10 -3.92
C VAL A 586 13.75 -0.75 -2.70
N PHE A 587 14.05 -2.03 -2.91
CA PHE A 587 14.62 -2.90 -1.88
C PHE A 587 16.06 -3.28 -2.21
N GLU A 588 16.95 -3.15 -1.23
CA GLU A 588 18.34 -3.63 -1.32
C GLU A 588 18.41 -5.07 -0.77
N LEU A 589 19.04 -5.97 -1.53
CA LEU A 589 19.42 -7.29 -1.01
C LEU A 589 20.76 -7.18 -0.27
N VAL A 590 20.78 -7.64 0.98
CA VAL A 590 22.00 -7.67 1.81
C VAL A 590 22.22 -9.04 2.42
N ASP A 591 23.47 -9.40 2.67
CA ASP A 591 23.79 -10.63 3.41
C ASP A 591 23.22 -10.60 4.83
N VAL A 592 22.93 -11.77 5.41
CA VAL A 592 22.70 -11.88 6.87
C VAL A 592 23.94 -12.31 7.63
N ASN A 593 24.12 -11.80 8.85
CA ASN A 593 25.16 -12.24 9.76
C ASN A 593 24.78 -13.58 10.46
N ALA A 594 25.65 -14.10 11.32
CA ALA A 594 25.40 -15.36 12.03
C ALA A 594 24.16 -15.33 12.95
N GLY A 595 23.73 -14.13 13.38
CA GLY A 595 22.52 -13.89 14.16
C GLY A 595 21.25 -13.69 13.32
N ARG A 596 21.32 -13.84 11.98
CA ARG A 596 20.25 -13.53 11.02
C ARG A 596 19.85 -12.05 10.96
N GLU A 597 20.73 -11.16 11.38
CA GLU A 597 20.53 -9.72 11.19
C GLU A 597 21.15 -9.28 9.86
N PRO A 598 20.54 -8.31 9.15
CA PRO A 598 21.09 -7.80 7.89
C PRO A 598 22.42 -7.10 8.13
N VAL A 599 23.39 -7.32 7.24
CA VAL A 599 24.61 -6.50 7.22
C VAL A 599 24.29 -5.10 6.70
N ARG A 600 25.23 -4.16 6.89
CA ARG A 600 25.03 -2.78 6.48
C ARG A 600 24.85 -2.65 4.95
N SER A 601 25.58 -3.37 4.13
CA SER A 601 25.37 -3.38 2.67
C SER A 601 26.11 -4.57 2.06
N GLY A 602 25.73 -4.91 0.84
CA GLY A 602 26.36 -5.95 0.06
C GLY A 602 25.82 -7.36 0.31
N ALA A 603 25.71 -8.11 -0.77
CA ALA A 603 25.19 -9.48 -0.79
C ALA A 603 26.21 -10.50 -1.31
N VAL A 604 27.50 -10.23 -1.05
CA VAL A 604 28.63 -10.99 -1.60
C VAL A 604 28.54 -12.48 -1.28
N ARG A 605 28.25 -12.85 -0.02
CA ARG A 605 28.22 -14.26 0.39
C ARG A 605 27.01 -14.98 -0.18
N GLY A 606 25.84 -14.33 -0.18
CA GLY A 606 24.62 -14.86 -0.77
C GLY A 606 24.76 -15.15 -2.26
N ILE A 607 25.29 -14.18 -3.03
CA ILE A 607 25.52 -14.34 -4.47
C ILE A 607 26.57 -15.42 -4.76
N GLN A 608 27.67 -15.46 -4.01
CA GLN A 608 28.67 -16.54 -4.13
C GLN A 608 28.08 -17.92 -3.84
N ALA A 609 27.18 -18.02 -2.86
CA ALA A 609 26.54 -19.29 -2.52
C ALA A 609 25.60 -19.77 -3.64
N LEU A 610 24.89 -18.85 -4.30
CA LEU A 610 24.04 -19.16 -5.46
C LEU A 610 24.86 -19.62 -6.66
N ALA A 611 25.94 -18.91 -7.00
CA ALA A 611 26.82 -19.27 -8.11
C ALA A 611 27.41 -20.69 -7.98
N ARG A 612 27.62 -21.18 -6.74
CA ARG A 612 28.10 -22.54 -6.45
C ARG A 612 27.02 -23.62 -6.52
N MET A 613 25.74 -23.25 -6.53
CA MET A 613 24.63 -24.21 -6.66
C MET A 613 24.32 -24.52 -8.13
N GLU A 614 24.69 -23.64 -9.05
CA GLU A 614 24.47 -23.78 -10.49
C GLU A 614 25.63 -24.44 -11.24
N SER A 615 26.82 -24.50 -10.60
CA SER A 615 27.98 -25.27 -11.05
C SER A 615 27.95 -26.70 -10.57
#